data_AF-A0A3Q9XUG6-F1
#
_entry.id   AF-A0A3Q9XUG6-F1
#
_cell.length_a   1.000
_cell.length_b   1.000
_cell.length_c   1.000
_cell.angle_alpha   90.00
_cell.angle_beta   90.00
_cell.angle_gamma   90.00
#
_symmetry.space_group_name_H-M   'P 1'
#
loop_
_entity.id
_entity.type
_entity.pdbx_description
1 polymer ?
#
loop_
_entity_poly.entity_id
_entity_poly.type
_entity_poly.pdbx_seq_one_letter_code
_entity_poly.pdbx_strand_id
1 'polypeptide(L)'
;MYFSELNQSHLKPGQIKYHCVAAEEGAGKSLKECKMLPMVLTLFDQRDKGNFSQDNNKDRSVELRRRRLVRIAEEAKEQGGYLTQEDLAELLMCDITEVPFFL
;
A
#
# COMPACT_ATOMS: atom_id res chain seq x y z
N MET A 1 18.30 -12.39 -13.51
CA MET A 1 17.77 -13.30 -12.48
C MET A 1 17.13 -12.46 -11.38
N TYR A 2 15.85 -12.09 -11.49
CA TYR A 2 15.16 -11.22 -10.50
C TYR A 2 13.91 -11.87 -9.89
N PHE A 3 13.64 -13.14 -10.22
CA PHE A 3 12.39 -13.85 -9.89
C PHE A 3 12.58 -15.09 -9.00
N SER A 4 13.77 -15.33 -8.45
CA SER A 4 14.12 -16.63 -7.85
C SER A 4 13.64 -16.87 -6.42
N GLU A 5 12.97 -15.91 -5.77
CA GLU A 5 12.44 -16.13 -4.40
C GLU A 5 11.00 -15.61 -4.24
N LEU A 6 10.12 -16.10 -5.13
CA LEU A 6 8.71 -16.28 -4.79
C LEU A 6 8.62 -17.40 -3.75
N ASN A 7 9.05 -17.09 -2.52
CA ASN A 7 8.67 -17.84 -1.34
C ASN A 7 7.15 -18.01 -1.42
N GLN A 8 6.69 -19.26 -1.53
CA GLN A 8 5.35 -19.67 -1.97
C GLN A 8 4.26 -19.34 -0.93
N SER A 9 4.14 -18.07 -0.53
CA SER A 9 2.94 -17.59 0.12
C SER A 9 1.85 -17.48 -0.95
N HIS A 10 0.83 -18.32 -0.85
CA HIS A 10 -0.35 -18.27 -1.72
C HIS A 10 -1.04 -16.90 -1.57
N LEU A 11 -0.68 -15.94 -2.43
CA LEU A 11 -1.35 -14.64 -2.51
C LEU A 11 -2.82 -14.86 -2.84
N LYS A 12 -3.70 -14.22 -2.10
CA LYS A 12 -5.13 -14.22 -2.42
C LYS A 12 -5.38 -13.26 -3.60
N PRO A 13 -6.47 -13.45 -4.37
CA PRO A 13 -6.85 -12.50 -5.41
C PRO A 13 -6.93 -11.08 -4.87
N GLY A 14 -6.27 -10.14 -5.56
CA GLY A 14 -6.21 -8.73 -5.15
C GLY A 14 -5.05 -8.37 -4.20
N GLN A 15 -4.23 -9.35 -3.81
CA GLN A 15 -3.00 -9.13 -3.04
C GLN A 15 -1.76 -9.09 -3.93
N ILE A 16 -0.75 -8.35 -3.48
CA ILE A 16 0.56 -8.24 -4.10
C ILE A 16 1.66 -8.48 -3.07
N LYS A 17 2.85 -8.88 -3.53
CA LYS A 17 4.07 -8.83 -2.73
C LYS A 17 4.80 -7.52 -3.03
N TYR A 18 4.99 -6.68 -2.03
CA TYR A 18 5.67 -5.40 -2.14
C TYR A 18 6.91 -5.40 -1.24
N HIS A 19 7.94 -4.65 -1.61
CA HIS A 19 9.13 -4.48 -0.78
C HIS A 19 9.17 -3.03 -0.32
N CYS A 20 9.14 -2.81 1.00
CA CYS A 20 9.25 -1.45 1.55
C CYS A 20 10.35 -1.39 2.62
N VAL A 21 10.67 -0.17 3.04
CA VAL A 21 11.69 0.07 4.08
C VAL A 21 11.21 -0.47 5.43
N ALA A 22 12.10 -1.21 6.11
CA ALA A 22 11.84 -1.70 7.47
C ALA A 22 11.63 -0.55 8.46
N ALA A 23 10.67 -0.72 9.38
CA ALA A 23 10.35 0.27 10.40
C ALA A 23 11.49 0.54 11.40
N GLU A 24 12.45 -0.37 11.50
CA GLU A 24 13.61 -0.29 12.40
C GLU A 24 14.77 0.53 11.82
N GLU A 25 14.71 0.90 10.53
CA GLU A 25 15.72 1.78 9.92
C GLU A 25 15.46 3.23 10.35
N GLY A 26 16.21 3.70 11.35
CA GLY A 26 16.15 5.08 11.82
C GLY A 26 16.46 6.11 10.71
N ALA A 27 15.95 7.34 10.88
CA ALA A 27 16.18 8.43 9.93
C ALA A 27 17.68 8.71 9.74
N GLY A 28 18.12 8.87 8.47
CA GLY A 28 19.48 9.31 8.14
C GLY A 28 20.33 8.32 7.32
N LYS A 29 19.84 7.11 7.03
CA LYS A 29 20.47 6.22 6.05
C LYS A 29 19.97 6.49 4.63
N SER A 30 20.83 6.28 3.65
CA SER A 30 20.42 6.35 2.24
C SER A 30 19.39 5.27 1.96
N LEU A 31 18.34 5.57 1.18
CA LEU A 31 17.32 4.59 0.76
C LEU A 31 17.93 3.31 0.15
N LYS A 32 19.12 3.42 -0.46
CA LYS A 32 19.87 2.27 -1.02
C LYS A 32 20.46 1.34 0.04
N GLU A 33 20.61 1.81 1.27
CA GLU A 33 21.19 1.10 2.41
C GLU A 33 20.11 0.61 3.39
N CYS A 34 18.87 1.06 3.22
CA CYS A 34 17.73 0.63 4.01
C CYS A 34 17.39 -0.83 3.72
N LYS A 35 17.15 -1.61 4.77
CA LYS A 35 16.70 -2.99 4.65
C LYS A 35 15.28 -3.02 4.09
N MET A 36 15.14 -3.56 2.89
CA MET A 36 13.84 -3.77 2.24
C MET A 36 13.20 -5.07 2.77
N LEU A 37 11.99 -4.98 3.30
CA LEU A 37 11.24 -6.14 3.80
C LEU A 37 10.14 -6.53 2.79
N PRO A 38 10.06 -7.82 2.41
CA PRO A 38 8.93 -8.30 1.62
C PRO A 38 7.67 -8.36 2.48
N MET A 39 6.58 -7.82 1.96
CA MET A 39 5.27 -7.82 2.61
C MET A 39 4.16 -8.12 1.63
N VAL A 40 3.03 -8.61 2.15
CA VAL A 40 1.83 -8.87 1.36
C VAL A 40 0.83 -7.74 1.61
N LEU A 41 0.46 -7.03 0.55
CA LEU A 41 -0.49 -5.91 0.59
C LEU A 41 -1.74 -6.23 -0.23
N THR A 42 -2.91 -5.81 0.25
CA THR A 42 -4.21 -6.03 -0.37
C THR A 42 -4.68 -4.77 -1.11
N LEU A 43 -4.42 -4.73 -2.42
CA LEU A 43 -4.85 -3.61 -3.28
C LEU A 43 -6.36 -3.65 -3.57
N PHE A 44 -6.89 -4.85 -3.82
CA PHE A 44 -8.29 -5.04 -4.19
C PHE A 44 -8.95 -6.00 -3.22
N ASP A 45 -9.97 -5.51 -2.50
CA ASP A 45 -10.75 -6.32 -1.58
C ASP A 45 -12.22 -6.36 -2.02
N GLN A 46 -12.95 -7.42 -1.65
CA GLN A 46 -14.38 -7.49 -1.94
C GLN A 46 -15.18 -6.37 -1.25
N ARG A 47 -14.69 -5.88 -0.11
CA ARG A 47 -15.23 -4.72 0.62
C ARG A 47 -15.23 -3.43 -0.22
N ASP A 48 -14.35 -3.34 -1.23
CA ASP A 48 -14.28 -2.19 -2.14
C ASP A 48 -15.49 -2.13 -3.10
N LYS A 49 -16.22 -3.23 -3.26
CA LYS A 49 -17.35 -3.32 -4.20
C LYS A 49 -18.69 -2.88 -3.59
N GLY A 50 -18.77 -2.57 -2.29
CA GLY A 50 -20.03 -2.32 -1.57
C GLY A 50 -20.04 -1.10 -0.66
N ASN A 51 -21.23 -0.51 -0.50
CA ASN A 51 -21.59 0.55 0.45
C ASN A 51 -20.83 1.88 0.28
N PHE A 52 -21.09 2.54 -0.85
CA PHE A 52 -20.88 3.98 -0.98
C PHE A 52 -22.26 4.64 -0.91
N SER A 53 -22.37 5.77 -0.21
CA SER A 53 -23.55 6.63 -0.25
C SER A 53 -23.88 6.91 -1.72
N GLN A 54 -25.12 6.60 -2.13
CA GLN A 54 -25.57 6.72 -3.52
C GLN A 54 -25.57 8.17 -4.03
N ASP A 55 -25.38 9.15 -3.15
CA ASP A 55 -25.67 10.54 -3.44
C ASP A 55 -24.63 11.23 -4.35
N ASN A 56 -23.40 10.72 -4.50
CA ASN A 56 -22.40 11.34 -5.40
C ASN A 56 -21.30 10.37 -5.87
N ASN A 57 -21.18 10.16 -7.19
CA ASN A 57 -20.11 9.34 -7.78
C ASN A 57 -18.68 9.90 -7.57
N LYS A 58 -18.53 11.22 -7.38
CA LYS A 58 -17.23 11.85 -7.06
C LYS A 58 -16.75 11.47 -5.66
N ASP A 59 -17.66 11.42 -4.69
CA ASP A 59 -17.32 11.06 -3.30
C ASP A 59 -16.97 9.57 -3.19
N ARG A 60 -17.52 8.75 -4.10
CA ARG A 60 -17.25 7.30 -4.16
C ARG A 60 -15.79 6.96 -4.51
N SER A 61 -15.19 7.59 -5.52
CA SER A 61 -13.80 7.28 -5.90
C SER A 61 -12.82 7.74 -4.81
N VAL A 62 -13.09 8.89 -4.22
CA VAL A 62 -12.33 9.46 -3.11
C VAL A 62 -12.39 8.56 -1.88
N GLU A 63 -13.59 8.15 -1.47
CA GLU A 63 -13.81 7.25 -0.34
C GLU A 63 -13.14 5.88 -0.57
N LEU A 64 -13.24 5.34 -1.79
CA LEU A 64 -12.60 4.08 -2.14
C LEU A 64 -11.07 4.18 -2.02
N ARG A 65 -10.48 5.27 -2.50
CA ARG A 65 -9.05 5.52 -2.41
C ARG A 65 -8.59 5.64 -0.96
N ARG A 66 -9.33 6.39 -0.13
CA ARG A 66 -9.05 6.53 1.29
C ARG A 66 -9.07 5.18 2.01
N ARG A 67 -10.10 4.36 1.77
CA ARG A 67 -10.18 3.01 2.36
C ARG A 67 -8.99 2.13 1.98
N ARG A 68 -8.57 2.17 0.71
CA ARG A 68 -7.39 1.44 0.24
C ARG A 68 -6.12 1.95 0.90
N LEU A 69 -5.94 3.27 0.96
CA LEU A 69 -4.77 3.90 1.56
C LEU A 69 -4.60 3.48 3.02
N VAL A 70 -5.66 3.60 3.82
CA VAL A 70 -5.64 3.21 5.23
C VAL A 70 -5.30 1.73 5.38
N ARG A 71 -5.98 0.85 4.64
CA ARG A 71 -5.73 -0.60 4.69
C ARG A 71 -4.29 -0.95 4.34
N ILE A 72 -3.76 -0.39 3.25
CA ILE A 72 -2.41 -0.67 2.79
C ILE A 72 -1.37 -0.18 3.80
N ALA A 73 -1.58 1.01 4.37
CA ALA A 73 -0.70 1.57 5.39
C ALA A 73 -0.73 0.75 6.70
N GLU A 74 -1.91 0.28 7.12
CA GLU A 74 -2.07 -0.61 8.26
C GLU A 74 -1.38 -1.95 8.04
N GLU A 75 -1.61 -2.61 6.89
CA GLU A 75 -0.97 -3.89 6.55
C GLU A 75 0.56 -3.78 6.50
N ALA A 76 1.10 -2.66 5.98
CA ALA A 76 2.53 -2.42 5.97
C ALA A 76 3.09 -2.26 7.39
N LYS A 77 2.40 -1.45 8.22
CA LYS A 77 2.78 -1.22 9.62
C LYS A 77 2.74 -2.50 10.45
N GLU A 78 1.70 -3.31 10.28
CA GLU A 78 1.56 -4.62 10.95
C GLU A 78 2.69 -5.59 10.59
N GLN A 79 3.22 -5.48 9.37
CA GLN A 79 4.35 -6.28 8.88
C GLN A 79 5.72 -5.63 9.19
N GLY A 80 5.74 -4.55 9.97
CA GLY A 80 6.97 -3.91 10.43
C GLY A 80 7.68 -3.10 9.35
N GLY A 81 6.97 -2.61 8.33
CA GLY A 81 7.49 -1.69 7.33
C GLY A 81 6.73 -0.37 7.29
N TYR A 82 7.38 0.66 6.75
CA TYR A 82 6.74 1.93 6.43
C TYR A 82 6.72 2.12 4.92
N LEU A 83 5.59 2.64 4.44
CA LEU A 83 5.43 3.09 3.06
C LEU A 83 5.65 4.60 3.02
N THR A 84 6.44 5.04 2.05
CA THR A 84 6.61 6.47 1.76
C THR A 84 5.37 6.99 1.01
N GLN A 85 5.26 8.31 0.88
CA GLN A 85 4.20 8.91 0.06
C GLN A 85 4.32 8.51 -1.42
N GLU A 86 5.54 8.30 -1.90
CA GLU A 86 5.83 7.84 -3.26
C GLU A 86 5.36 6.40 -3.47
N ASP A 87 5.63 5.51 -2.51
CA ASP A 87 5.16 4.12 -2.55
C ASP A 87 3.63 4.06 -2.58
N LEU A 88 2.95 4.86 -1.75
CA LEU A 88 1.48 4.93 -1.72
C LEU A 88 0.90 5.48 -3.03
N ALA A 89 1.55 6.48 -3.62
CA ALA A 89 1.16 7.05 -4.92
C ALA A 89 1.25 5.99 -6.03
N GLU A 90 2.37 5.23 -6.07
CA GLU A 90 2.58 4.15 -7.02
C GLU A 90 1.54 3.01 -6.84
N LEU A 91 1.33 2.56 -5.59
CA LEU A 91 0.38 1.49 -5.27
C LEU A 91 -1.07 1.83 -5.58
N LEU A 92 -1.45 3.10 -5.42
CA LEU A 92 -2.81 3.58 -5.68
C LEU A 92 -2.99 4.12 -7.11
N MET A 93 -1.94 4.15 -7.93
CA MET A 93 -1.92 4.77 -9.26
C MET A 93 -2.45 6.21 -9.23
N CYS A 94 -2.05 6.98 -8.22
CA CYS A 94 -2.48 8.36 -8.01
C CYS A 94 -1.25 9.26 -7.93
N ASP A 95 -1.41 10.53 -8.28
CA ASP A 95 -0.31 11.50 -8.12
C ASP A 95 0.06 11.68 -6.64
N ILE A 96 1.35 11.89 -6.37
CA ILE A 96 1.90 12.09 -5.01
C ILE A 96 1.18 13.22 -4.27
N THR A 97 0.70 14.23 -5.00
CA THR A 97 -0.06 15.38 -4.47
C THR A 97 -1.41 15.00 -3.86
N GLU A 98 -2.00 13.89 -4.29
CA GLU A 98 -3.28 13.43 -3.76
C GLU A 98 -3.11 12.68 -2.44
N VAL A 99 -1.94 12.09 -2.16
CA VAL A 99 -1.66 11.31 -0.95
C VAL A 99 -1.78 12.13 0.36
N PRO A 100 -1.16 13.32 0.51
CA PRO A 100 -1.27 14.10 1.74
C PRO A 100 -2.66 14.68 2.00
N PHE A 101 -3.55 14.72 0.99
CA PHE A 101 -4.93 15.16 1.21
C PHE A 101 -5.77 14.10 1.97
N PHE A 102 -5.29 12.86 2.08
CA PHE A 102 -6.04 11.73 2.63
C PHE A 102 -5.48 11.10 3.91
N LEU A 103 -4.28 11.50 4.35
CA LEU A 103 -3.66 11.13 5.63
C LEU A 103 -3.93 12.19 6.70
#